data_AF-A0AAV7EIU8-F1
#
_entry.id   AF-A0AAV7EIU8-F1
#
_cell.length_a   1.000
_cell.length_b   1.000
_cell.length_c   1.000
_cell.angle_alpha   90.00
_cell.angle_beta   90.00
_cell.angle_gamma   90.00
#
_symmetry.space_group_name_H-M   'P 1'
#
loop_
_entity.id
_entity.type
_entity.pdbx_description
1 polymer ?
#
loop_
_entity_poly.entity_id
_entity_poly.type
_entity_poly.pdbx_seq_one_letter_code
_entity_poly.pdbx_strand_id
1 'polypeptide(L)'
;MAPDIQKCKRLGALGAELGWNYEATSRNQNKTVDFFFGVKLPDATGWAAWGINPGSIAKMVGTRAIVAFRHANGSLQAVKYNINQDWKMGCGIQEDANVSDLDVTEIQVKYAEETMFLTMHIRVNLPKFNLTKLNHVWQVGSDHYGSVPGMHSKTLQNFDSCETIDLYTGKGRSFAAHRRRLRKLHGVFSIAGWGTLLPLGIIVARYIKKFPFQVEKWFRLHVSCQVLAFTLGTTAWIIGISLGNSSNNYTFNTHRILGIVVFALALLQMLAVWLRPKKNDDFRQYWHMYHHFVGYALFGLIVVNIFQGIRILRPVMKWKWAYVSILSALGFLILVLEIITWHKFLKEKEDSKKRRHQTGTPTSP
;
A
#
# COMPACT_ATOMS: atom_id res chain seq x y z
N MET A 1 -10.20 -2.71 41.81
CA MET A 1 -9.34 -1.55 41.47
C MET A 1 -8.55 -1.89 40.22
N ALA A 2 -8.44 -0.97 39.26
CA ALA A 2 -7.50 -1.16 38.15
C ALA A 2 -6.07 -1.11 38.72
N PRO A 3 -5.17 -2.03 38.34
CA PRO A 3 -3.78 -1.94 38.78
C PRO A 3 -3.15 -0.64 38.28
N ASP A 4 -2.36 0.01 39.12
CA ASP A 4 -1.66 1.25 38.75
C ASP A 4 -0.59 0.94 37.69
N ILE A 5 -0.72 1.54 36.50
CA ILE A 5 0.14 1.26 35.35
C ILE A 5 1.28 2.29 35.33
N GLN A 6 2.51 1.84 35.57
CA GLN A 6 3.71 2.69 35.64
C GLN A 6 4.10 3.29 34.29
N LYS A 7 4.02 2.49 33.22
CA LYS A 7 4.38 2.93 31.86
C LYS A 7 3.32 2.48 30.87
N CYS A 8 2.99 3.36 29.94
CA CYS A 8 2.07 3.04 28.86
C CYS A 8 2.47 3.73 27.55
N LYS A 9 2.00 3.17 26.45
CA LYS A 9 2.24 3.68 25.11
C LYS A 9 1.15 3.23 24.14
N ARG A 10 0.74 4.16 23.26
CA ARG A 10 -0.02 3.82 22.05
C ARG A 10 0.89 3.21 20.99
N LEU A 11 0.52 2.04 20.50
CA LEU A 11 1.28 1.31 19.49
C LEU A 11 1.03 1.89 18.09
N GLY A 12 1.97 1.63 17.18
CA GLY A 12 2.00 2.28 15.87
C GLY A 12 0.93 1.82 14.87
N ALA A 13 0.15 0.78 15.20
CA ALA A 13 -0.80 0.12 14.31
C ALA A 13 -1.97 -0.51 15.08
N LEU A 14 -3.10 -0.71 14.39
CA LEU A 14 -4.34 -1.32 14.89
C LEU A 14 -5.02 -0.58 16.04
N GLY A 15 -4.57 0.64 16.37
CA GLY A 15 -5.09 1.40 17.50
C GLY A 15 -4.84 0.71 18.85
N ALA A 16 -3.85 -0.18 18.91
CA ALA A 16 -3.53 -0.94 20.11
C ALA A 16 -2.73 -0.09 21.12
N GLU A 17 -2.84 -0.47 22.38
CA GLU A 17 -2.19 0.18 23.52
C GLU A 17 -1.44 -0.88 24.33
N LEU A 18 -0.28 -0.50 24.88
CA LEU A 18 0.52 -1.36 25.73
C LEU A 18 0.93 -0.59 26.98
N GLY A 19 0.52 -1.10 28.13
CA GLY A 19 1.03 -0.74 29.45
C GLY A 19 1.94 -1.84 29.99
N TRP A 20 2.87 -1.48 30.87
CA TRP A 20 3.63 -2.47 31.62
C TRP A 20 4.17 -1.94 32.94
N ASN A 21 4.30 -2.86 33.89
CA ASN A 21 4.99 -2.69 35.17
C ASN A 21 6.10 -3.73 35.26
N TYR A 22 7.23 -3.41 35.88
CA TYR A 22 8.28 -4.40 36.12
C TYR A 22 8.69 -4.37 37.58
N GLU A 23 8.85 -5.55 38.16
CA GLU A 23 9.36 -5.74 39.51
C GLU A 23 10.85 -6.11 39.42
N ALA A 24 11.73 -5.23 39.89
CA ALA A 24 13.16 -5.49 39.93
C ALA A 24 13.56 -5.94 41.34
N THR A 25 13.64 -7.25 41.58
CA THR A 25 14.17 -7.78 42.84
C THR A 25 15.70 -7.65 42.86
N SER A 26 16.24 -7.08 43.94
CA SER A 26 17.64 -6.69 44.14
C SER A 26 18.67 -7.82 44.25
N ARG A 27 18.28 -9.07 43.99
CA ARG A 27 19.19 -10.22 43.85
C ARG A 27 18.82 -11.02 42.61
N ASN A 28 19.53 -10.74 41.52
CA ASN A 28 19.76 -11.62 40.36
C ASN A 28 18.65 -12.61 39.97
N GLN A 29 17.96 -12.27 38.87
CA GLN A 29 17.47 -13.15 37.77
C GLN A 29 15.97 -13.32 37.54
N ASN A 30 15.06 -12.98 38.46
CA ASN A 30 13.62 -12.96 38.13
C ASN A 30 13.17 -11.57 37.69
N LYS A 31 12.94 -11.42 36.39
CA LYS A 31 12.40 -10.21 35.78
C LYS A 31 10.92 -10.45 35.53
N THR A 32 10.11 -10.25 36.57
CA THR A 32 8.66 -10.33 36.44
C THR A 32 8.16 -9.03 35.83
N VAL A 33 7.38 -9.15 34.75
CA VAL A 33 6.77 -8.01 34.06
C VAL A 33 5.28 -8.28 33.93
N ASP A 34 4.47 -7.31 34.36
CA ASP A 34 3.04 -7.27 34.10
C ASP A 34 2.80 -6.44 32.85
N PHE A 35 2.27 -7.06 31.80
CA PHE A 35 1.85 -6.38 30.58
C PHE A 35 0.34 -6.17 30.57
N PHE A 36 -0.06 -5.00 30.11
CA PHE A 36 -1.45 -4.61 29.90
C PHE A 36 -1.63 -4.29 28.42
N PHE A 37 -2.15 -5.22 27.64
CA PHE A 37 -2.38 -5.02 26.22
C PHE A 37 -3.85 -4.72 25.97
N GLY A 38 -4.14 -3.62 25.28
CA GLY A 38 -5.50 -3.20 24.93
C GLY A 38 -5.65 -3.00 23.43
N VAL A 39 -6.75 -3.48 22.85
CA VAL A 39 -7.06 -3.22 21.44
C VAL A 39 -8.56 -3.32 21.17
N LYS A 40 -9.04 -2.51 20.23
CA LYS A 40 -10.42 -2.61 19.75
C LYS A 40 -10.55 -3.81 18.81
N LEU A 41 -11.53 -4.68 19.08
CA LEU A 41 -11.87 -5.76 18.16
C LEU A 41 -12.59 -5.22 16.91
N PRO A 42 -12.41 -5.85 15.74
CA PRO A 42 -13.14 -5.48 14.53
C PRO A 42 -14.65 -5.66 14.67
N ASP A 43 -15.06 -6.74 15.35
CA ASP A 43 -16.45 -7.18 15.50
C ASP A 43 -16.74 -7.54 16.98
N ALA A 44 -18.00 -7.85 17.29
CA ALA A 44 -18.41 -8.27 18.63
C ALA A 44 -17.73 -9.57 19.06
N THR A 45 -17.59 -10.54 18.15
CA THR A 45 -16.77 -11.74 18.32
C THR A 45 -15.41 -11.56 17.66
N GLY A 46 -14.45 -12.38 18.06
CA GLY A 46 -13.14 -12.37 17.42
C GLY A 46 -12.01 -12.64 18.39
N TRP A 47 -10.82 -12.22 18.01
CA TRP A 47 -9.63 -12.46 18.80
C TRP A 47 -8.63 -11.31 18.73
N ALA A 48 -7.87 -11.17 19.80
CA ALA A 48 -6.75 -10.25 19.91
C ALA A 48 -5.52 -11.01 20.38
N ALA A 49 -4.38 -10.76 19.75
CA ALA A 49 -3.13 -11.41 20.07
C ALA A 49 -2.06 -10.39 20.41
N TRP A 50 -1.27 -10.70 21.44
CA TRP A 50 -0.02 -10.04 21.74
C TRP A 50 1.03 -11.10 22.07
N GLY A 51 2.28 -10.88 21.67
CA GLY A 51 3.31 -11.85 21.92
C GLY A 51 4.72 -11.30 21.80
N ILE A 52 5.66 -12.06 22.35
CA ILE A 52 7.08 -11.75 22.36
C ILE A 52 7.81 -12.64 21.35
N ASN A 53 8.71 -12.05 20.56
CA ASN A 53 9.55 -12.79 19.63
C ASN A 53 11.00 -12.80 20.15
N PRO A 54 11.58 -13.96 20.52
CA PRO A 54 12.96 -14.03 21.00
C PRO A 54 14.01 -13.90 19.88
N GLY A 55 13.60 -13.85 18.61
CA GLY A 55 14.49 -13.65 17.47
C GLY A 55 15.14 -12.26 17.46
N SER A 56 16.07 -12.05 16.53
CA SER A 56 16.82 -10.79 16.38
C SER A 56 15.98 -9.62 15.85
N ILE A 57 14.84 -9.89 15.21
CA ILE A 57 13.95 -8.88 14.62
C ILE A 57 12.49 -9.13 15.01
N ALA A 58 11.73 -8.06 15.19
CA ALA A 58 10.29 -8.14 15.43
C ALA A 58 9.55 -8.60 14.16
N LYS A 59 9.01 -9.81 14.18
CA LYS A 59 8.26 -10.44 13.09
C LYS A 59 7.24 -11.45 13.63
N MET A 60 6.23 -11.79 12.86
CA MET A 60 5.18 -12.73 13.29
C MET A 60 5.70 -14.15 13.57
N VAL A 61 6.50 -14.73 12.67
CA VAL A 61 7.04 -16.10 12.83
C VAL A 61 8.09 -16.14 13.93
N GLY A 62 7.97 -17.14 14.80
CA GLY A 62 8.74 -17.30 16.02
C GLY A 62 8.17 -16.51 17.20
N THR A 63 6.97 -15.94 17.10
CA THR A 63 6.37 -15.22 18.23
C THR A 63 5.71 -16.21 19.18
N ARG A 64 5.99 -16.04 20.48
CA ARG A 64 5.28 -16.68 21.57
C ARG A 64 4.09 -15.80 21.90
N ALA A 65 2.94 -16.17 21.37
CA ALA A 65 1.74 -15.35 21.39
C ALA A 65 0.76 -15.82 22.45
N ILE A 66 0.08 -14.86 23.05
CA ILE A 66 -1.10 -15.07 23.86
C ILE A 66 -2.26 -14.49 23.06
N VAL A 67 -3.26 -15.32 22.80
CA VAL A 67 -4.42 -14.95 22.00
C VAL A 67 -5.64 -15.03 22.89
N ALA A 68 -6.31 -13.89 23.06
CA ALA A 68 -7.59 -13.80 23.72
C ALA A 68 -8.72 -13.88 22.69
N PHE A 69 -9.70 -14.73 22.97
CA PHE A 69 -10.91 -14.96 22.19
C PHE A 69 -12.11 -14.36 22.92
N ARG A 70 -13.02 -13.79 22.13
CA ARG A 70 -14.36 -13.45 22.56
C ARG A 70 -15.36 -14.27 21.75
N HIS A 71 -15.96 -15.24 22.44
CA HIS A 71 -16.94 -16.16 21.86
C HIS A 71 -18.33 -15.51 21.74
N ALA A 72 -19.17 -16.05 20.88
CA ALA A 72 -20.54 -15.54 20.65
C ALA A 72 -21.44 -15.58 21.90
N ASN A 73 -21.16 -16.50 22.83
CA ASN A 73 -21.85 -16.58 24.12
C ASN A 73 -21.34 -15.55 25.16
N GLY A 74 -20.43 -14.65 24.77
CA GLY A 74 -19.81 -13.64 25.62
C GLY A 74 -18.64 -14.15 26.46
N SER A 75 -18.30 -15.44 26.40
CA SER A 75 -17.17 -15.96 27.16
C SER A 75 -15.84 -15.45 26.62
N LEU A 76 -14.90 -15.26 27.54
CA LEU A 76 -13.53 -14.85 27.26
C LEU A 76 -12.58 -15.99 27.58
N GLN A 77 -11.64 -16.25 26.68
CA GLN A 77 -10.63 -17.29 26.85
C GLN A 77 -9.29 -16.77 26.34
N ALA A 78 -8.19 -17.06 27.04
CA ALA A 78 -6.85 -16.80 26.54
C ALA A 78 -6.07 -18.09 26.38
N VAL A 79 -5.38 -18.25 25.26
CA VAL A 79 -4.60 -19.43 24.93
C VAL A 79 -3.21 -19.03 24.45
N LYS A 80 -2.21 -19.85 24.79
CA LYS A 80 -0.81 -19.65 24.41
C LYS A 80 -0.51 -20.39 23.11
N TYR A 81 0.33 -19.77 22.29
CA TYR A 81 0.68 -20.26 20.96
C TYR A 81 2.14 -20.02 20.63
N ASN A 82 2.74 -20.98 19.94
CA ASN A 82 4.04 -20.86 19.32
C ASN A 82 3.89 -20.70 17.80
N ILE A 83 4.00 -19.45 17.32
CA ILE A 83 3.77 -19.15 15.91
C ILE A 83 4.96 -19.63 15.08
N ASN A 84 4.75 -20.64 14.23
CA ASN A 84 5.76 -21.15 13.30
C ASN A 84 5.47 -20.72 11.84
N GLN A 85 6.23 -21.27 10.89
CA GLN A 85 6.07 -20.92 9.47
C GLN A 85 4.81 -21.59 8.86
N ASP A 86 4.41 -22.76 9.34
CA ASP A 86 3.27 -23.53 8.82
C ASP A 86 1.93 -22.83 9.05
N TRP A 87 1.85 -22.09 10.16
CA TRP A 87 0.71 -21.24 10.47
C TRP A 87 0.40 -20.20 9.38
N LYS A 88 1.42 -19.72 8.63
CA LYS A 88 1.19 -18.81 7.50
C LYS A 88 0.42 -19.47 6.36
N MET A 89 0.56 -20.79 6.21
CA MET A 89 -0.11 -21.58 5.18
C MET A 89 -1.49 -22.05 5.64
N GLY A 90 -1.88 -21.74 6.89
CA GLY A 90 -3.15 -22.20 7.48
C GLY A 90 -3.11 -23.66 7.96
N CYS A 91 -1.93 -24.27 8.02
CA CYS A 91 -1.75 -25.66 8.43
C CYS A 91 -1.32 -25.75 9.90
N GLY A 92 -1.78 -26.78 10.61
CA GLY A 92 -1.22 -27.17 11.90
C GLY A 92 -1.33 -26.13 13.02
N ILE A 93 -2.39 -25.30 13.01
CA ILE A 93 -2.66 -24.36 14.10
C ILE A 93 -3.16 -25.17 15.31
N GLN A 94 -2.25 -25.43 16.23
CA GLN A 94 -2.54 -26.16 17.46
C GLN A 94 -2.17 -25.31 18.67
N GLU A 95 -2.98 -25.46 19.72
CA GLU A 95 -2.67 -24.90 21.03
C GLU A 95 -1.34 -25.46 21.51
N ASP A 96 -0.48 -24.60 22.04
CA ASP A 96 0.76 -25.03 22.67
C ASP A 96 0.66 -24.67 24.15
N ALA A 97 0.19 -25.64 24.94
CA ALA A 97 0.09 -25.49 26.39
C ALA A 97 1.47 -25.21 27.03
N ASN A 98 2.54 -25.68 26.40
CA ASN A 98 3.92 -25.61 26.87
C ASN A 98 4.80 -24.77 25.94
N VAL A 99 4.51 -23.46 25.89
CA VAL A 99 5.49 -22.47 25.41
C VAL A 99 6.65 -22.39 26.41
N SER A 100 7.61 -23.31 26.30
CA SER A 100 8.71 -23.54 27.26
C SER A 100 9.64 -22.33 27.47
N ASP A 101 9.62 -21.37 26.55
CA ASP A 101 10.46 -20.17 26.60
C ASP A 101 9.80 -18.96 27.28
N LEU A 102 8.49 -19.02 27.57
CA LEU A 102 7.74 -17.91 28.15
C LEU A 102 6.97 -18.39 29.39
N ASP A 103 7.52 -18.10 30.56
CA ASP A 103 6.92 -18.45 31.84
C ASP A 103 5.82 -17.45 32.20
N VAL A 104 4.61 -17.73 31.71
CA VAL A 104 3.41 -16.92 31.93
C VAL A 104 2.69 -17.45 33.17
N THR A 105 2.67 -16.66 34.23
CA THR A 105 2.12 -17.06 35.54
C THR A 105 0.67 -16.64 35.72
N GLU A 106 0.23 -15.57 35.04
CA GLU A 106 -1.13 -15.07 35.14
C GLU A 106 -1.59 -14.49 33.80
N ILE A 107 -2.83 -14.79 33.41
CA ILE A 107 -3.51 -14.17 32.28
C ILE A 107 -4.94 -13.83 32.70
N GLN A 108 -5.31 -12.56 32.59
CA GLN A 108 -6.68 -12.10 32.75
C GLN A 108 -7.14 -11.37 31.49
N VAL A 109 -8.37 -11.64 31.05
CA VAL A 109 -8.98 -10.97 29.89
C VAL A 109 -10.23 -10.24 30.33
N LYS A 110 -10.37 -9.00 29.88
CA LYS A 110 -11.57 -8.18 30.06
C LYS A 110 -12.03 -7.64 28.72
N TYR A 111 -13.33 -7.41 28.61
CA TYR A 111 -13.94 -6.83 27.42
C TYR A 111 -14.93 -5.74 27.81
N ALA A 112 -14.87 -4.62 27.10
CA ALA A 112 -15.80 -3.50 27.26
C ALA A 112 -16.77 -3.46 26.07
N GLU A 113 -18.05 -3.76 26.33
CA GLU A 113 -19.11 -3.85 25.31
C GLU A 113 -19.26 -2.56 24.48
N GLU A 114 -19.37 -1.41 25.16
CA GLU A 114 -19.66 -0.13 24.51
C GLU A 114 -18.59 0.30 23.50
N THR A 115 -17.33 0.00 23.79
CA THR A 115 -16.19 0.42 22.97
C THR A 115 -15.63 -0.69 22.09
N MET A 116 -16.12 -1.92 22.29
CA MET A 116 -15.57 -3.16 21.75
C MET A 116 -14.08 -3.37 22.06
N PHE A 117 -13.64 -2.92 23.23
CA PHE A 117 -12.23 -2.91 23.60
C PHE A 117 -11.88 -4.13 24.45
N LEU A 118 -10.93 -4.94 23.97
CA LEU A 118 -10.42 -6.10 24.68
C LEU A 118 -9.12 -5.73 25.37
N THR A 119 -9.01 -6.06 26.66
CA THR A 119 -7.81 -5.85 27.47
C THR A 119 -7.30 -7.17 28.03
N MET A 120 -6.00 -7.43 27.89
CA MET A 120 -5.29 -8.55 28.50
C MET A 120 -4.32 -8.03 29.55
N HIS A 121 -4.37 -8.60 30.74
CA HIS A 121 -3.32 -8.50 31.74
C HIS A 121 -2.54 -9.81 31.75
N ILE A 122 -1.23 -9.73 31.54
CA ILE A 122 -0.33 -10.87 31.39
C ILE A 122 0.85 -10.67 32.34
N ARG A 123 1.00 -11.55 33.33
CA ARG A 123 2.20 -11.61 34.16
C ARG A 123 3.16 -12.66 33.60
N VAL A 124 4.38 -12.24 33.34
CA VAL A 124 5.40 -13.10 32.72
C VAL A 124 6.75 -12.92 33.38
N ASN A 125 7.45 -14.03 33.60
CA ASN A 125 8.85 -14.03 34.00
C ASN A 125 9.75 -14.08 32.76
N LEU A 126 10.65 -13.10 32.64
CA LEU A 126 11.51 -12.89 31.48
C LEU A 126 13.00 -13.00 31.84
N PRO A 127 13.47 -14.09 32.49
CA PRO A 127 14.84 -14.17 33.00
C PRO A 127 15.87 -14.16 31.85
N LYS A 128 15.52 -14.79 30.72
CA LYS A 128 16.38 -14.94 29.53
C LYS A 128 16.29 -13.77 28.54
N PHE A 129 15.39 -12.81 28.72
CA PHE A 129 15.16 -11.74 27.75
C PHE A 129 15.92 -10.46 28.10
N ASN A 130 16.33 -9.75 27.05
CA ASN A 130 16.90 -8.41 27.17
C ASN A 130 15.77 -7.36 27.12
N LEU A 131 15.46 -6.76 28.27
CA LEU A 131 14.38 -5.79 28.39
C LEU A 131 14.65 -4.46 27.66
N THR A 132 15.91 -4.18 27.27
CA THR A 132 16.23 -3.00 26.44
C THR A 132 15.92 -3.21 24.96
N LYS A 133 15.71 -4.47 24.53
CA LYS A 133 15.48 -4.85 23.13
C LYS A 133 14.47 -6.00 23.04
N LEU A 134 13.27 -5.78 23.58
CA LEU A 134 12.21 -6.77 23.52
C LEU A 134 11.44 -6.64 22.21
N ASN A 135 11.47 -7.67 21.36
CA ASN A 135 10.65 -7.70 20.16
C ASN A 135 9.25 -8.19 20.52
N HIS A 136 8.23 -7.46 20.11
CA HIS A 136 6.85 -7.88 20.32
C HIS A 136 5.98 -7.61 19.09
N VAL A 137 4.88 -8.35 19.01
CA VAL A 137 3.96 -8.39 17.87
C VAL A 137 2.55 -8.42 18.40
N TRP A 138 1.62 -7.78 17.68
CA TRP A 138 0.20 -7.85 17.99
C TRP A 138 -0.64 -8.00 16.74
N GLN A 139 -1.80 -8.62 16.86
CA GLN A 139 -2.78 -8.76 15.79
C GLN A 139 -4.21 -8.78 16.35
N VAL A 140 -5.17 -8.54 15.47
CA VAL A 140 -6.60 -8.74 15.75
C VAL A 140 -7.27 -9.42 14.57
N GLY A 141 -8.26 -10.26 14.83
CA GLY A 141 -9.08 -10.92 13.82
C GLY A 141 -10.56 -10.98 14.23
N SER A 142 -11.44 -11.08 13.24
CA SER A 142 -12.89 -11.15 13.40
C SER A 142 -13.39 -12.58 13.69
N ASP A 143 -12.70 -13.58 13.11
CA ASP A 143 -13.18 -14.96 13.11
C ASP A 143 -12.23 -15.90 13.85
N HIS A 144 -12.79 -16.92 14.49
CA HIS A 144 -12.09 -18.02 15.13
C HIS A 144 -12.99 -19.27 15.20
N TYR A 145 -12.37 -20.44 15.38
CA TYR A 145 -13.06 -21.72 15.54
C TYR A 145 -12.64 -22.37 16.86
N GLY A 146 -13.48 -22.26 17.89
CA GLY A 146 -13.08 -22.60 19.25
C GLY A 146 -11.88 -21.72 19.65
N SER A 147 -10.79 -22.34 20.08
CA SER A 147 -9.54 -21.63 20.36
C SER A 147 -8.70 -21.34 19.11
N VAL A 148 -9.04 -21.82 17.92
CA VAL A 148 -8.17 -21.63 16.73
C VAL A 148 -8.43 -20.25 16.12
N PRO A 149 -7.46 -19.32 16.12
CA PRO A 149 -7.65 -18.00 15.52
C PRO A 149 -7.77 -18.12 14.01
N GLY A 150 -8.83 -17.54 13.44
CA GLY A 150 -8.98 -17.38 12.01
C GLY A 150 -7.96 -16.39 11.44
N MET A 151 -7.81 -16.39 10.12
CA MET A 151 -6.84 -15.51 9.46
C MET A 151 -7.19 -14.03 9.67
N HIS A 152 -6.29 -13.27 10.30
CA HIS A 152 -6.48 -11.83 10.42
C HIS A 152 -6.40 -11.12 9.07
N SER A 153 -6.97 -9.91 8.99
CA SER A 153 -6.85 -9.06 7.81
C SER A 153 -5.38 -8.78 7.46
N LYS A 154 -5.07 -8.65 6.18
CA LYS A 154 -3.70 -8.45 5.69
C LYS A 154 -3.44 -6.99 5.32
N THR A 155 -3.90 -6.05 6.15
CA THR A 155 -3.72 -4.62 5.82
C THR A 155 -2.29 -4.15 6.15
N LEU A 156 -1.95 -2.94 5.68
CA LEU A 156 -0.71 -2.27 6.10
C LEU A 156 -0.59 -2.10 7.62
N GLN A 157 -1.71 -1.98 8.35
CA GLN A 157 -1.66 -1.90 9.81
C GLN A 157 -1.23 -3.25 10.43
N ASN A 158 -1.75 -4.36 9.94
CA ASN A 158 -1.34 -5.70 10.36
C ASN A 158 0.13 -5.98 10.02
N PHE A 159 0.67 -5.39 8.95
CA PHE A 159 2.08 -5.52 8.63
C PHE A 159 3.00 -4.65 9.51
N ASP A 160 2.46 -3.55 10.04
CA ASP A 160 3.16 -2.60 10.88
C ASP A 160 2.95 -2.89 12.38
N SER A 161 2.23 -3.96 12.75
CA SER A 161 1.92 -4.33 14.12
C SER A 161 3.01 -5.15 14.82
N CYS A 162 4.25 -4.67 14.67
CA CYS A 162 5.40 -5.18 15.41
C CYS A 162 6.41 -4.06 15.70
N GLU A 163 7.10 -4.15 16.83
CA GLU A 163 8.20 -3.26 17.17
C GLU A 163 9.20 -3.90 18.15
N THR A 164 10.37 -3.29 18.27
CA THR A 164 11.35 -3.58 19.33
C THR A 164 11.23 -2.49 20.39
N ILE A 165 10.92 -2.84 21.63
CA ILE A 165 10.73 -1.90 22.73
C ILE A 165 11.83 -2.03 23.79
N ASP A 166 12.25 -0.89 24.33
CA ASP A 166 13.01 -0.80 25.58
C ASP A 166 12.03 -0.55 26.73
N LEU A 167 11.85 -1.51 27.63
CA LEU A 167 10.90 -1.42 28.74
C LEU A 167 11.32 -0.41 29.82
N TYR A 168 12.60 -0.03 29.88
CA TYR A 168 13.08 0.98 30.82
C TYR A 168 12.79 2.40 30.33
N THR A 169 12.87 2.64 29.03
CA THR A 169 12.63 4.00 28.48
C THR A 169 11.26 4.14 27.81
N GLY A 170 10.57 3.04 27.52
CA GLY A 170 9.35 3.00 26.71
C GLY A 170 9.56 3.34 25.23
N LYS A 171 10.81 3.55 24.79
CA LYS A 171 11.12 3.90 23.40
C LYS A 171 11.02 2.65 22.53
N GLY A 172 10.09 2.67 21.59
CA GLY A 172 9.95 1.64 20.57
C GLY A 172 10.67 2.01 19.28
N ARG A 173 11.34 1.05 18.67
CA ARG A 173 11.90 1.12 17.32
C ARG A 173 11.09 0.22 16.42
N SER A 174 10.46 0.80 15.40
CA SER A 174 9.75 0.03 14.38
C SER A 174 10.12 0.53 12.99
N PHE A 175 10.22 -0.42 12.05
CA PHE A 175 10.37 -0.09 10.64
C PHE A 175 9.07 0.49 10.04
N ALA A 176 7.95 0.42 10.77
CA ALA A 176 6.66 0.93 10.33
C ALA A 176 6.69 2.41 9.93
N ALA A 177 7.32 3.28 10.73
CA ALA A 177 7.40 4.71 10.41
C ALA A 177 8.17 4.96 9.09
N HIS A 178 9.31 4.31 8.92
CA HIS A 178 10.11 4.38 7.71
C HIS A 178 9.34 3.83 6.49
N ARG A 179 8.73 2.65 6.61
CA ARG A 179 7.90 2.04 5.57
C ARG A 179 6.71 2.92 5.19
N ARG A 180 6.03 3.55 6.17
CA ARG A 180 4.95 4.51 5.91
C ARG A 180 5.44 5.70 5.08
N ARG A 181 6.63 6.23 5.36
CA ARG A 181 7.23 7.31 4.55
C ARG A 181 7.51 6.83 3.12
N LEU A 182 8.13 5.66 2.95
CA LEU A 182 8.38 5.09 1.63
C LEU A 182 7.09 4.83 0.84
N ARG A 183 6.04 4.29 1.46
CA ARG A 183 4.72 4.09 0.82
C ARG A 183 4.11 5.40 0.34
N LYS A 184 4.24 6.49 1.12
CA LYS A 184 3.81 7.84 0.69
C LYS A 184 4.61 8.32 -0.51
N LEU A 185 5.95 8.21 -0.47
CA LEU A 185 6.82 8.63 -1.57
C LEU A 185 6.53 7.83 -2.85
N HIS A 186 6.37 6.51 -2.74
CA HIS A 186 5.93 5.65 -3.84
C HIS A 186 4.64 6.18 -4.47
N GLY A 187 3.59 6.40 -3.67
CA GLY A 187 2.31 6.91 -4.15
C GLY A 187 2.41 8.29 -4.83
N VAL A 188 3.14 9.24 -4.22
CA VAL A 188 3.33 10.59 -4.80
C VAL A 188 4.06 10.51 -6.15
N PHE A 189 5.19 9.81 -6.22
CA PHE A 189 5.96 9.69 -7.45
C PHE A 189 5.20 8.90 -8.53
N SER A 190 4.43 7.88 -8.17
CA SER A 190 3.56 7.17 -9.11
C SER A 190 2.48 8.07 -9.70
N ILE A 191 1.78 8.87 -8.89
CA ILE A 191 0.73 9.78 -9.37
C ILE A 191 1.35 10.91 -10.21
N ALA A 192 2.46 11.50 -9.77
CA ALA A 192 3.11 12.59 -10.49
C ALA A 192 3.71 12.13 -11.83
N GLY A 193 4.51 11.06 -11.81
CA GLY A 193 5.17 10.51 -12.99
C GLY A 193 4.20 9.81 -13.92
N TRP A 194 3.71 8.64 -13.50
CA TRP A 194 2.84 7.79 -14.33
C TRP A 194 1.45 8.38 -14.49
N GLY A 195 0.84 8.87 -13.40
CA GLY A 195 -0.56 9.30 -13.40
C GLY A 195 -0.82 10.67 -14.02
N THR A 196 0.20 11.53 -14.17
CA THR A 196 0.01 12.95 -14.57
C THR A 196 0.93 13.37 -15.72
N LEU A 197 2.26 13.23 -15.58
CA LEU A 197 3.19 13.68 -16.61
C LEU A 197 3.13 12.84 -17.89
N LEU A 198 2.96 11.53 -17.77
CA LEU A 198 2.79 10.65 -18.92
C LEU A 198 1.56 11.01 -19.77
N PRO A 199 0.33 11.11 -19.19
CA PRO A 199 -0.84 11.53 -19.97
C PRO A 199 -0.72 12.97 -20.48
N LEU A 200 -0.07 13.87 -19.75
CA LEU A 200 0.24 15.21 -20.26
C LEU A 200 1.10 15.14 -21.53
N GLY A 201 2.11 14.25 -21.57
CA GLY A 201 2.90 14.00 -22.76
C GLY A 201 2.06 13.47 -23.94
N ILE A 202 1.03 12.65 -23.68
CA ILE A 202 0.08 12.19 -24.72
C ILE A 202 -0.73 13.38 -25.27
N ILE A 203 -1.25 14.24 -24.38
CA ILE A 203 -2.00 15.46 -24.75
C ILE A 203 -1.13 16.39 -25.61
N VAL A 204 0.14 16.61 -25.23
CA VAL A 204 1.12 17.39 -26.01
C VAL A 204 1.27 16.81 -27.43
N ALA A 205 1.47 15.50 -27.56
CA ALA A 205 1.65 14.88 -28.86
C ALA A 205 0.40 14.99 -29.77
N ARG A 206 -0.80 14.98 -29.19
CA ARG A 206 -2.08 15.06 -29.92
C ARG A 206 -2.41 16.48 -30.35
N TYR A 207 -2.40 17.44 -29.43
CA TYR A 207 -2.97 18.77 -29.65
C TYR A 207 -1.94 19.87 -29.96
N ILE A 208 -0.69 19.71 -29.51
CA ILE A 208 0.35 20.72 -29.75
C ILE A 208 1.05 20.50 -31.10
N LYS A 209 1.11 19.24 -31.57
CA LYS A 209 1.74 18.87 -32.86
C LYS A 209 1.03 19.46 -34.08
N LYS A 210 -0.30 19.40 -34.10
CA LYS A 210 -1.13 19.88 -35.21
C LYS A 210 -2.04 20.98 -34.67
N PHE A 211 -3.34 20.76 -34.55
CA PHE A 211 -4.29 21.76 -34.09
C PHE A 211 -4.67 21.49 -32.62
N PRO A 212 -4.85 22.50 -31.75
CA PRO A 212 -4.99 23.93 -32.04
C PRO A 212 -3.71 24.78 -32.11
N PHE A 213 -2.54 24.29 -31.66
CA PHE A 213 -1.39 25.19 -31.42
C PHE A 213 -0.27 25.19 -32.47
N GLN A 214 -0.08 24.11 -33.24
CA GLN A 214 0.96 23.96 -34.28
C GLN A 214 2.37 24.38 -33.81
N VAL A 215 2.81 23.94 -32.63
CA VAL A 215 4.14 24.32 -32.12
C VAL A 215 5.22 23.43 -32.70
N GLU A 216 6.21 24.00 -33.37
CA GLU A 216 7.32 23.27 -34.01
C GLU A 216 8.09 22.37 -33.01
N LYS A 217 8.28 22.86 -31.79
CA LYS A 217 9.01 22.17 -30.70
C LYS A 217 8.18 21.11 -29.96
N TRP A 218 6.98 20.75 -30.42
CA TRP A 218 6.09 19.77 -29.74
C TRP A 218 6.80 18.44 -29.43
N PHE A 219 7.67 17.97 -30.32
CA PHE A 219 8.36 16.69 -30.16
C PHE A 219 9.31 16.74 -28.96
N ARG A 220 10.02 17.86 -28.79
CA ARG A 220 10.91 18.07 -27.64
C ARG A 220 10.08 18.12 -26.35
N LEU A 221 8.97 18.85 -26.35
CA LEU A 221 8.08 18.95 -25.19
C LEU A 221 7.52 17.58 -24.80
N HIS A 222 7.04 16.80 -25.77
CA HIS A 222 6.56 15.43 -25.55
C HIS A 222 7.66 14.56 -24.93
N VAL A 223 8.85 14.52 -25.53
CA VAL A 223 9.98 13.73 -25.02
C VAL A 223 10.38 14.19 -23.61
N SER A 224 10.43 15.49 -23.34
CA SER A 224 10.72 16.02 -22.00
C SER A 224 9.70 15.56 -20.96
N CYS A 225 8.39 15.61 -21.28
CA CYS A 225 7.35 15.07 -20.41
C CYS A 225 7.53 13.56 -20.16
N GLN A 226 7.81 12.77 -21.21
CA GLN A 226 7.95 11.32 -21.07
C GLN A 226 9.21 10.93 -20.29
N VAL A 227 10.34 11.61 -20.50
CA VAL A 227 11.57 11.37 -19.74
C VAL A 227 11.35 11.69 -18.25
N LEU A 228 10.71 12.83 -17.92
CA LEU A 228 10.42 13.18 -16.53
C LEU A 228 9.40 12.23 -15.89
N ALA A 229 8.38 11.81 -16.65
CA ALA A 229 7.43 10.81 -16.20
C ALA A 229 8.12 9.48 -15.89
N PHE A 230 9.02 9.04 -16.78
CA PHE A 230 9.76 7.80 -16.66
C PHE A 230 10.74 7.83 -15.48
N THR A 231 11.43 8.94 -15.22
CA THR A 231 12.37 9.03 -14.09
C THR A 231 11.65 8.98 -12.73
N LEU A 232 10.60 9.77 -12.55
CA LEU A 232 9.76 9.74 -11.34
C LEU A 232 9.08 8.36 -11.20
N GLY A 233 8.57 7.84 -12.31
CA GLY A 233 7.92 6.55 -12.37
C GLY A 233 8.83 5.37 -12.01
N THR A 234 10.08 5.39 -12.50
CA THR A 234 11.12 4.41 -12.17
C THR A 234 11.50 4.50 -10.70
N THR A 235 11.68 5.72 -10.18
CA THR A 235 11.94 5.94 -8.75
C THR A 235 10.82 5.35 -7.90
N ALA A 236 9.56 5.60 -8.27
CA ALA A 236 8.40 5.01 -7.62
C ALA A 236 8.43 3.48 -7.67
N TRP A 237 8.72 2.91 -8.85
CA TRP A 237 8.78 1.47 -9.04
C TRP A 237 9.86 0.81 -8.16
N ILE A 238 11.07 1.38 -8.10
CA ILE A 238 12.17 0.91 -7.23
C ILE A 238 11.75 0.94 -5.75
N ILE A 239 11.11 2.02 -5.29
CA ILE A 239 10.58 2.09 -3.92
C ILE A 239 9.53 0.99 -3.70
N GLY A 240 8.66 0.72 -4.68
CA GLY A 240 7.67 -0.35 -4.63
C GLY A 240 8.29 -1.74 -4.49
N ILE A 241 9.34 -2.04 -5.25
CA ILE A 241 10.10 -3.29 -5.14
C ILE A 241 10.78 -3.40 -3.77
N SER A 242 11.42 -2.33 -3.28
CA SER A 242 12.04 -2.28 -1.95
C SER A 242 11.03 -2.55 -0.83
N LEU A 243 9.84 -1.96 -0.92
CA LEU A 243 8.74 -2.20 0.00
C LEU A 243 8.26 -3.66 -0.03
N GLY A 244 8.18 -4.27 -1.22
CA GLY A 244 7.79 -5.67 -1.40
C GLY A 244 8.84 -6.67 -0.90
N ASN A 245 10.13 -6.37 -1.04
CA ASN A 245 11.22 -7.23 -0.55
C ASN A 245 11.38 -7.11 0.97
N SER A 246 11.10 -5.94 1.53
CA SER A 246 11.03 -5.73 2.99
C SER A 246 9.91 -6.55 3.64
N SER A 247 8.98 -7.07 2.84
CA SER A 247 7.89 -7.95 3.24
C SER A 247 8.03 -9.32 2.55
N ASN A 248 9.16 -10.00 2.74
CA ASN A 248 9.55 -11.26 2.07
C ASN A 248 8.49 -12.39 2.04
N ASN A 249 7.39 -12.27 2.80
CA ASN A 249 6.32 -13.25 2.87
C ASN A 249 4.91 -12.65 2.68
N TYR A 250 4.80 -11.39 2.26
CA TYR A 250 3.52 -10.71 2.06
C TYR A 250 3.60 -9.71 0.92
N THR A 251 2.88 -9.97 -0.17
CA THR A 251 2.91 -9.16 -1.39
C THR A 251 1.50 -8.87 -1.88
N PHE A 252 1.25 -7.64 -2.29
CA PHE A 252 0.03 -7.26 -3.00
C PHE A 252 0.16 -7.68 -4.46
N ASN A 253 -0.08 -8.97 -4.74
CA ASN A 253 0.26 -9.63 -6.00
C ASN A 253 -0.28 -8.90 -7.23
N THR A 254 -1.57 -8.55 -7.25
CA THR A 254 -2.18 -7.85 -8.40
C THR A 254 -1.48 -6.51 -8.70
N HIS A 255 -1.28 -5.67 -7.68
CA HIS A 255 -0.61 -4.37 -7.84
C HIS A 255 0.85 -4.54 -8.28
N ARG A 256 1.56 -5.53 -7.71
CA ARG A 256 2.96 -5.83 -8.05
C ARG A 256 3.09 -6.32 -9.50
N ILE A 257 2.26 -7.27 -9.93
CA ILE A 257 2.28 -7.82 -11.29
C ILE A 257 1.97 -6.72 -12.29
N LEU A 258 0.87 -5.96 -12.08
CA LEU A 258 0.54 -4.83 -12.94
C LEU A 258 1.64 -3.78 -12.97
N GLY A 259 2.30 -3.50 -11.83
CA GLY A 259 3.43 -2.58 -11.77
C GLY A 259 4.64 -3.04 -12.58
N ILE A 260 4.96 -4.33 -12.57
CA ILE A 260 6.04 -4.92 -13.39
C ILE A 260 5.68 -4.82 -14.88
N VAL A 261 4.44 -5.16 -15.26
CA VAL A 261 3.96 -5.05 -16.64
C VAL A 261 4.02 -3.60 -17.13
N VAL A 262 3.51 -2.65 -16.33
CA VAL A 262 3.58 -1.20 -16.62
C VAL A 262 5.03 -0.76 -16.85
N PHE A 263 5.95 -1.16 -15.99
CA PHE A 263 7.36 -0.78 -16.12
C PHE A 263 8.00 -1.38 -17.39
N ALA A 264 7.73 -2.66 -17.70
CA ALA A 264 8.21 -3.30 -18.92
C ALA A 264 7.68 -2.61 -20.20
N LEU A 265 6.38 -2.29 -20.24
CA LEU A 265 5.78 -1.56 -21.37
C LEU A 265 6.33 -0.12 -21.47
N ALA A 266 6.61 0.54 -20.35
CA ALA A 266 7.23 1.86 -20.34
C ALA A 266 8.67 1.83 -20.89
N LEU A 267 9.46 0.80 -20.55
CA LEU A 267 10.79 0.60 -21.15
C LEU A 267 10.71 0.42 -22.66
N LEU A 268 9.77 -0.41 -23.14
CA LEU A 268 9.49 -0.58 -24.56
C LEU A 268 9.14 0.75 -25.26
N GLN A 269 8.35 1.60 -24.59
CA GLN A 269 8.03 2.95 -25.07
C GLN A 269 9.25 3.88 -25.13
N MET A 270 10.15 3.82 -24.15
CA MET A 270 11.38 4.61 -24.16
C MET A 270 12.34 4.15 -25.27
N LEU A 271 12.45 2.84 -25.51
CA LEU A 271 13.24 2.28 -26.62
C LEU A 271 12.70 2.72 -28.00
N ALA A 272 11.41 3.03 -28.11
CA ALA A 272 10.82 3.53 -29.35
C ALA A 272 11.51 4.82 -29.84
N VAL A 273 12.05 5.65 -28.94
CA VAL A 273 12.78 6.86 -29.34
C VAL A 273 14.09 6.51 -30.04
N TRP A 274 14.82 5.52 -29.53
CA TRP A 274 16.10 5.08 -30.08
C TRP A 274 15.92 4.31 -31.39
N LEU A 275 14.91 3.45 -31.45
CA LEU A 275 14.56 2.64 -32.62
C LEU A 275 13.73 3.39 -33.67
N ARG A 276 13.66 4.72 -33.60
CA ARG A 276 12.81 5.53 -34.47
C ARG A 276 13.34 5.53 -35.93
N PRO A 277 12.63 4.95 -36.91
CA PRO A 277 13.08 4.91 -38.30
C PRO A 277 13.10 6.30 -38.96
N LYS A 278 13.84 6.44 -40.07
CA LYS A 278 13.82 7.69 -40.88
C LYS A 278 12.42 7.95 -41.44
N LYS A 279 12.16 9.18 -41.89
CA LYS A 279 10.80 9.58 -42.35
C LYS A 279 10.31 8.80 -43.59
N ASN A 280 11.24 8.36 -44.44
CA ASN A 280 10.94 7.71 -45.73
C ASN A 280 11.19 6.19 -45.68
N ASP A 281 11.19 5.61 -44.48
CA ASP A 281 11.45 4.20 -44.26
C ASP A 281 10.11 3.46 -44.11
N ASP A 282 9.93 2.32 -44.77
CA ASP A 282 8.70 1.52 -44.71
C ASP A 282 8.41 1.02 -43.28
N PHE A 283 9.46 0.81 -42.47
CA PHE A 283 9.32 0.44 -41.07
C PHE A 283 8.70 1.54 -40.20
N ARG A 284 8.64 2.78 -40.71
CA ARG A 284 8.07 3.94 -39.99
C ARG A 284 6.60 3.76 -39.65
N GLN A 285 5.82 3.11 -40.52
CA GLN A 285 4.41 2.83 -40.26
C GLN A 285 4.22 1.84 -39.11
N TYR A 286 4.97 0.73 -39.11
CA TYR A 286 4.94 -0.26 -38.04
C TYR A 286 5.39 0.34 -36.70
N TRP A 287 6.41 1.18 -36.71
CA TRP A 287 6.85 1.94 -35.53
C TRP A 287 5.73 2.83 -34.99
N HIS A 288 5.02 3.55 -35.87
CA HIS A 288 3.88 4.39 -35.48
C HIS A 288 2.75 3.58 -34.84
N MET A 289 2.41 2.43 -35.43
CA MET A 289 1.40 1.52 -34.90
C MET A 289 1.78 1.00 -33.52
N TYR A 290 2.96 0.38 -33.41
CA TYR A 290 3.51 -0.12 -32.15
C TYR A 290 3.52 0.94 -31.05
N HIS A 291 4.11 2.11 -31.32
CA HIS A 291 4.25 3.19 -30.33
C HIS A 291 2.89 3.67 -29.83
N HIS A 292 1.91 3.81 -30.73
CA HIS A 292 0.56 4.25 -30.37
C HIS A 292 -0.19 3.19 -29.55
N PHE A 293 -0.30 1.96 -30.05
CA PHE A 293 -1.06 0.90 -29.39
C PHE A 293 -0.51 0.57 -28.00
N VAL A 294 0.81 0.39 -27.89
CA VAL A 294 1.46 0.11 -26.60
C VAL A 294 1.32 1.34 -25.67
N GLY A 295 1.31 2.56 -26.20
CA GLY A 295 1.18 3.79 -25.41
C GLY A 295 -0.19 3.93 -24.74
N TYR A 296 -1.27 3.65 -25.47
CA TYR A 296 -2.63 3.67 -24.89
C TYR A 296 -2.88 2.50 -23.93
N ALA A 297 -2.37 1.30 -24.26
CA ALA A 297 -2.43 0.17 -23.35
C ALA A 297 -1.72 0.46 -22.03
N LEU A 298 -0.52 1.06 -22.10
CA LEU A 298 0.25 1.51 -20.94
C LEU A 298 -0.54 2.52 -20.10
N PHE A 299 -1.15 3.54 -20.72
CA PHE A 299 -1.98 4.52 -20.00
C PHE A 299 -3.13 3.85 -19.24
N GLY A 300 -3.88 2.95 -19.89
CA GLY A 300 -4.97 2.22 -19.24
C GLY A 300 -4.50 1.39 -18.04
N LEU A 301 -3.41 0.64 -18.20
CA LEU A 301 -2.82 -0.17 -17.13
C LEU A 301 -2.30 0.67 -15.97
N ILE A 302 -1.73 1.84 -16.23
CA ILE A 302 -1.30 2.79 -15.20
C ILE A 302 -2.48 3.23 -14.34
N VAL A 303 -3.59 3.65 -14.96
CA VAL A 303 -4.78 4.11 -14.24
C VAL A 303 -5.31 3.00 -13.34
N VAL A 304 -5.48 1.79 -13.89
CA VAL A 304 -5.92 0.60 -13.13
C VAL A 304 -4.97 0.32 -11.96
N ASN A 305 -3.66 0.33 -12.21
CA ASN A 305 -2.68 0.00 -11.20
C ASN A 305 -2.58 1.05 -10.08
N ILE A 306 -2.75 2.34 -10.40
CA ILE A 306 -2.80 3.41 -9.39
C ILE A 306 -4.02 3.22 -8.49
N PHE A 307 -5.20 2.93 -9.03
CA PHE A 307 -6.37 2.64 -8.19
C PHE A 307 -6.18 1.40 -7.32
N GLN A 308 -5.53 0.36 -7.85
CA GLN A 308 -5.17 -0.81 -7.06
C GLN A 308 -4.20 -0.46 -5.92
N GLY A 309 -3.21 0.41 -6.17
CA GLY A 309 -2.31 0.94 -5.16
C GLY A 309 -3.02 1.78 -4.09
N ILE A 310 -3.97 2.63 -4.48
CA ILE A 310 -4.76 3.49 -3.58
C ILE A 310 -5.62 2.64 -2.62
N ARG A 311 -6.15 1.50 -3.08
CA ARG A 311 -6.91 0.56 -2.21
C ARG A 311 -6.06 -0.01 -1.07
N ILE A 312 -4.74 -0.09 -1.25
CA ILE A 312 -3.79 -0.58 -0.24
C ILE A 312 -3.46 0.53 0.79
N LEU A 313 -3.39 1.78 0.35
CA LEU A 313 -3.03 2.94 1.19
C LEU A 313 -4.17 3.35 2.14
N ARG A 314 -3.80 4.00 3.25
CA ARG A 314 -4.75 4.62 4.19
C ARG A 314 -4.39 6.11 4.41
N PRO A 315 -5.37 7.03 4.48
CA PRO A 315 -6.79 6.82 4.21
C PRO A 315 -7.09 6.74 2.71
N VAL A 316 -7.81 5.70 2.28
CA VAL A 316 -8.11 5.44 0.85
C VAL A 316 -8.81 6.63 0.19
N MET A 317 -9.79 7.24 0.88
CA MET A 317 -10.63 8.28 0.28
C MET A 317 -9.86 9.54 -0.10
N LYS A 318 -8.89 9.97 0.71
CA LYS A 318 -8.10 11.19 0.39
C LYS A 318 -7.28 10.99 -0.90
N TRP A 319 -6.60 9.85 -1.02
CA TRP A 319 -5.82 9.52 -2.22
C TRP A 319 -6.69 9.27 -3.44
N LYS A 320 -7.82 8.57 -3.26
CA LYS A 320 -8.80 8.32 -4.33
C LYS A 320 -9.33 9.62 -4.91
N TRP A 321 -9.82 10.53 -4.07
CA TRP A 321 -10.35 11.81 -4.53
C TRP A 321 -9.28 12.70 -5.15
N ALA A 322 -8.07 12.75 -4.57
CA ALA A 322 -6.96 13.50 -5.16
C ALA A 322 -6.66 13.03 -6.59
N TYR A 323 -6.57 11.71 -6.81
CA TYR A 323 -6.28 11.17 -8.15
C TYR A 323 -7.48 11.31 -9.11
N VAL A 324 -8.71 11.13 -8.63
CA VAL A 324 -9.92 11.38 -9.44
C VAL A 324 -9.99 12.85 -9.87
N SER A 325 -9.63 13.80 -9.02
CA SER A 325 -9.57 15.22 -9.39
C SER A 325 -8.54 15.48 -10.49
N ILE A 326 -7.35 14.85 -10.40
CA ILE A 326 -6.33 14.95 -11.47
C ILE A 326 -6.85 14.37 -12.78
N LEU A 327 -7.45 13.18 -12.76
CA LEU A 327 -8.02 12.57 -13.96
C LEU A 327 -9.15 13.39 -14.56
N SER A 328 -10.00 13.98 -13.71
CA SER A 328 -11.11 14.84 -14.14
C SER A 328 -10.59 16.12 -14.79
N ALA A 329 -9.55 16.74 -14.23
CA ALA A 329 -8.91 17.91 -14.82
C ALA A 329 -8.26 17.60 -16.18
N LEU A 330 -7.54 16.47 -16.29
CA LEU A 330 -6.97 16.02 -17.56
C LEU A 330 -8.07 15.69 -18.59
N GLY A 331 -9.14 15.02 -18.17
CA GLY A 331 -10.28 14.68 -19.01
C GLY A 331 -11.03 15.92 -19.50
N PHE A 332 -11.25 16.91 -18.63
CA PHE A 332 -11.84 18.20 -18.99
C PHE A 332 -10.96 18.95 -20.00
N LEU A 333 -9.65 19.00 -19.77
CA LEU A 333 -8.70 19.61 -20.71
C LEU A 333 -8.78 18.94 -22.09
N ILE A 334 -8.79 17.60 -22.14
CA ILE A 334 -8.95 16.84 -23.38
C ILE A 334 -10.27 17.18 -24.06
N LEU A 335 -11.38 17.20 -23.31
CA LEU A 335 -12.71 17.50 -23.83
C LEU A 335 -12.77 18.90 -24.46
N VAL A 336 -12.23 19.92 -23.80
CA VAL A 336 -12.15 21.28 -24.35
C VAL A 336 -11.33 21.31 -25.63
N LEU A 337 -10.14 20.70 -25.64
CA LEU A 337 -9.27 20.65 -26.82
C LEU A 337 -9.91 19.87 -27.98
N GLU A 338 -10.67 18.82 -27.68
CA GLU A 338 -11.40 18.02 -28.67
C GLU A 338 -12.56 18.83 -29.27
N ILE A 339 -13.35 19.55 -28.46
CA ILE A 339 -14.42 20.45 -28.95
C ILE A 339 -13.85 21.50 -29.90
N ILE A 340 -12.74 22.16 -29.54
CA ILE A 340 -12.08 23.16 -30.40
C ILE A 340 -11.64 22.52 -31.72
N THR A 341 -11.09 21.31 -31.67
CA THR A 341 -10.61 20.58 -32.85
C THR A 341 -11.76 20.19 -33.78
N TRP A 342 -12.86 19.68 -33.23
CA TRP A 342 -14.05 19.31 -34.00
C TRP A 342 -14.77 20.52 -34.59
N HIS A 343 -14.86 21.62 -33.85
CA HIS A 343 -15.47 22.86 -34.35
C HIS A 343 -14.73 23.37 -35.60
N LYS A 344 -13.40 23.38 -35.58
CA LYS A 344 -12.61 23.72 -36.78
C LYS A 344 -12.83 22.74 -37.92
N PHE A 345 -12.80 21.44 -37.64
CA PHE A 345 -13.00 20.42 -38.67
C PHE A 345 -14.37 20.56 -39.37
N LEU A 346 -15.44 20.80 -38.60
CA LEU A 346 -16.78 21.04 -39.13
C LEU A 346 -16.83 22.32 -39.98
N LYS A 347 -16.20 23.40 -39.52
CA LYS A 347 -16.11 24.66 -40.28
C LYS A 347 -15.37 24.49 -41.61
N GLU A 348 -14.22 23.82 -41.62
CA GLU A 348 -13.47 23.52 -42.85
C GLU A 348 -14.28 22.64 -43.83
N LYS A 349 -15.07 21.70 -43.29
CA LYS A 349 -15.98 20.86 -44.09
C LYS A 349 -17.12 21.69 -44.70
N GLU A 350 -17.68 22.65 -43.97
CA GLU A 350 -18.69 23.57 -44.52
C GLU A 350 -18.11 24.50 -45.58
N ASP A 351 -16.95 25.10 -45.33
CA ASP A 351 -16.28 26.01 -46.26
C ASP A 351 -15.88 25.29 -47.56
N SER A 352 -15.39 24.05 -47.47
CA SER A 352 -15.09 23.23 -48.65
C SER A 352 -16.33 22.84 -49.44
N LYS A 353 -17.47 22.58 -48.78
CA LYS A 353 -18.76 22.34 -49.44
C LYS A 353 -19.26 23.58 -50.18
N LYS A 354 -19.18 24.77 -49.57
CA LYS A 354 -19.53 26.05 -50.22
C LYS A 354 -18.68 26.32 -51.46
N ARG A 355 -17.36 26.10 -51.39
CA ARG A 355 -16.44 26.27 -52.53
C ARG A 355 -16.79 25.35 -53.70
N ARG A 356 -17.06 24.07 -53.43
CA ARG A 356 -17.47 23.10 -54.47
C ARG A 356 -18.77 23.50 -55.18
N HIS A 357 -19.71 24.10 -54.44
CA HIS A 357 -20.98 24.54 -55.02
C HIS A 357 -20.80 25.76 -55.94
N GLN A 358 -19.92 26.70 -55.57
CA GLN A 358 -19.58 27.87 -56.40
C GLN A 358 -18.80 27.53 -57.66
N THR A 359 -17.91 26.52 -57.63
CA THR A 359 -17.15 26.08 -58.81
C THR A 359 -17.92 25.13 -59.75
N GLY A 360 -19.10 24.65 -59.33
CA GLY A 360 -19.92 23.68 -60.09
C GLY A 360 -21.07 24.30 -60.90
N THR A 361 -21.31 25.61 -60.80
CA THR A 361 -22.27 26.34 -61.64
C THR A 361 -21.62 26.64 -63.00
N PRO A 362 -22.09 26.04 -64.11
CA PRO A 362 -21.60 26.43 -65.43
C PRO A 362 -22.08 27.85 -65.72
N THR A 363 -21.14 28.74 -66.06
CA THR A 363 -21.45 30.02 -66.69
C THR A 363 -22.07 29.71 -68.05
N SER A 364 -23.40 29.83 -68.13
CA SER A 364 -24.10 29.87 -69.42
C SER A 364 -23.61 31.10 -70.21
N PRO A 365 -23.35 30.95 -71.52
CA PRO A 365 -22.76 31.99 -72.37
C PRO A 365 -23.63 33.25 -72.48
#